data_AF-G0MJ85-F1
#
_entry.id   AF-G0MJ85-F1
#
_cell.length_a   1.000
_cell.length_b   1.000
_cell.length_c   1.000
_cell.angle_alpha   90.00
_cell.angle_beta   90.00
_cell.angle_gamma   90.00
#
_symmetry.space_group_name_H-M   'P 1'
#
loop_
_entity.id
_entity.type
_entity.pdbx_description
1 polymer ?
#
loop_
_entity_poly.entity_id
_entity_poly.type
_entity_poly.pdbx_seq_one_letter_code
_entity_poly.pdbx_strand_id
1 'polypeptide(L)'
;MRGGGATWLLLLLVVVFTSGADPTTRPTTTTTTLSPAILKAKLPPVVQNAAWECGTDEFTKSVSEGEILSKCPKLRDHMNSCCYQHDNCYDAQSGQKFCDDSFCSCLERRSRSSKSCHDESAPLFCELVRTFGEDAYRASAPNATTTEESIVETDDYDYESHVKQLNNSTSSSG
;
A
#
# COMPACT_ATOMS: atom_id res chain seq x y z
N MET A 1 10.45 -44.35 -40.78
CA MET A 1 9.06 -44.85 -40.67
C MET A 1 8.73 -45.01 -39.19
N ARG A 2 7.62 -44.39 -38.74
CA ARG A 2 6.95 -44.52 -37.42
C ARG A 2 7.82 -44.09 -36.21
N GLY A 3 7.47 -43.11 -35.38
CA GLY A 3 6.16 -42.68 -34.92
C GLY A 3 6.04 -43.04 -33.43
N GLY A 4 6.18 -42.06 -32.54
CA GLY A 4 6.10 -42.26 -31.10
C GLY A 4 6.51 -41.00 -30.33
N GLY A 5 5.67 -39.97 -30.38
CA GLY A 5 5.87 -38.74 -29.62
C GLY A 5 5.68 -39.01 -28.14
N ALA A 6 6.72 -38.77 -27.34
CA ALA A 6 6.59 -38.62 -25.90
C ALA A 6 6.27 -37.14 -25.65
N THR A 7 4.98 -36.85 -25.58
CA THR A 7 4.44 -35.60 -25.02
C THR A 7 4.95 -35.46 -23.60
N TRP A 8 5.86 -34.52 -23.39
CA TRP A 8 6.22 -34.04 -22.07
C TRP A 8 4.96 -33.44 -21.45
N LEU A 9 4.35 -34.15 -20.50
CA LEU A 9 3.36 -33.55 -19.61
C LEU A 9 4.08 -32.49 -18.78
N LEU A 10 4.05 -31.26 -19.28
CA LEU A 10 4.12 -30.07 -18.44
C LEU A 10 3.01 -30.20 -17.41
N LEU A 11 3.36 -30.60 -16.20
CA LEU A 11 2.55 -30.33 -15.01
C LEU A 11 2.57 -28.81 -14.81
N LEU A 12 1.77 -28.13 -15.63
CA LEU A 12 1.24 -26.82 -15.30
C LEU A 12 0.49 -27.01 -13.99
N LEU A 13 1.07 -26.55 -12.89
CA LEU A 13 0.30 -26.17 -11.72
C LEU A 13 -0.59 -25.01 -12.17
N VAL A 14 -1.72 -25.37 -12.78
CA VAL A 14 -2.85 -24.46 -12.93
C VAL A 14 -3.30 -24.22 -11.51
N VAL A 15 -2.85 -23.13 -10.91
CA VAL A 15 -3.53 -22.57 -9.74
C VAL A 15 -4.89 -22.17 -10.28
N VAL A 16 -5.86 -23.08 -10.14
CA VAL A 16 -7.25 -22.78 -10.43
C VAL A 16 -7.65 -21.77 -9.36
N PHE A 17 -7.49 -20.48 -9.67
CA PHE A 17 -8.26 -19.46 -8.99
C PHE A 17 -9.70 -19.78 -9.36
N THR A 18 -10.41 -20.46 -8.47
CA THR A 18 -11.85 -20.50 -8.53
C THR A 18 -12.29 -19.07 -8.31
N SER A 19 -12.43 -18.32 -9.41
CA SER A 19 -13.27 -17.14 -9.46
C SER A 19 -14.69 -17.62 -9.21
N GLY A 20 -15.00 -17.89 -7.95
CA GLY A 20 -16.34 -17.67 -7.40
C GLY A 20 -16.56 -16.16 -7.38
N ALA A 21 -16.61 -15.56 -8.57
CA ALA A 21 -17.18 -14.25 -8.75
C ALA A 21 -18.70 -14.45 -8.58
N ASP A 22 -19.17 -14.32 -7.35
CA ASP A 22 -20.55 -13.94 -7.14
C ASP A 22 -20.72 -12.55 -7.78
N PRO A 23 -21.57 -12.36 -8.80
CA PRO A 23 -21.73 -11.07 -9.46
C PRO A 23 -22.47 -10.04 -8.58
N THR A 24 -22.68 -10.32 -7.29
CA THR A 24 -23.55 -9.51 -6.43
C THR A 24 -22.84 -8.84 -5.25
N THR A 25 -21.57 -9.12 -4.98
CA THR A 25 -20.80 -8.35 -3.98
C THR A 25 -19.91 -7.33 -4.66
N ARG A 26 -20.55 -6.24 -5.11
CA ARG A 26 -19.90 -4.92 -5.10
C ARG A 26 -19.21 -4.78 -3.74
N PRO A 27 -17.94 -4.34 -3.64
CA PRO A 27 -17.39 -3.96 -2.35
C PRO A 27 -18.35 -2.92 -1.80
N THR A 28 -19.15 -3.34 -0.82
CA THR A 28 -20.06 -2.47 -0.10
C THR A 28 -19.15 -1.40 0.44
N THR A 29 -19.26 -0.19 -0.10
CA THR A 29 -18.67 1.00 0.46
C THR A 29 -19.13 1.01 1.91
N THR A 30 -18.29 0.51 2.82
CA THR A 30 -18.54 0.56 4.26
C THR A 30 -18.61 2.02 4.56
N THR A 31 -19.83 2.55 4.51
CA THR A 31 -20.14 3.93 4.82
C THR A 31 -20.09 3.97 6.33
N THR A 32 -18.88 3.95 6.88
CA THR A 32 -18.65 4.36 8.25
C THR A 32 -19.15 5.81 8.29
N THR A 33 -20.30 6.02 8.90
CA THR A 33 -20.92 7.34 9.02
C THR A 33 -19.91 8.29 9.64
N LEU A 34 -19.29 9.12 8.80
CA LEU A 34 -18.33 10.14 9.25
C LEU A 34 -19.05 11.07 10.21
N SER A 35 -18.34 11.51 11.26
CA SER A 35 -18.93 12.48 12.19
C SER A 35 -19.27 13.79 11.46
N PRO A 36 -20.33 14.51 11.87
CA PRO A 36 -20.66 15.82 11.29
C PRO A 36 -19.52 16.84 11.41
N ALA A 37 -18.66 16.69 12.43
CA ALA A 37 -17.49 17.53 12.63
C ALA A 37 -16.46 17.34 11.50
N ILE A 38 -16.18 16.09 11.11
CA ILE A 38 -15.24 15.76 10.03
C ILE A 38 -15.76 16.28 8.69
N LEU A 39 -17.04 16.05 8.40
CA LEU A 39 -17.66 16.50 7.14
C LEU A 39 -17.64 18.03 6.97
N LYS A 40 -17.75 18.76 8.09
CA LYS A 40 -17.74 20.24 8.09
C LYS A 40 -16.36 20.83 8.31
N ALA A 41 -15.34 20.01 8.58
CA ALA A 41 -13.99 20.50 8.82
C ALA A 41 -13.46 21.27 7.61
N LYS A 42 -12.75 22.36 7.88
CA LYS A 42 -12.02 23.12 6.87
C LYS A 42 -10.88 22.25 6.33
N LEU A 43 -10.68 22.24 5.01
CA LEU A 43 -9.54 21.54 4.41
C LEU A 43 -8.22 22.20 4.87
N PRO A 44 -7.15 21.39 5.08
CA PRO A 44 -5.84 21.94 5.44
C PRO A 44 -5.32 22.87 4.34
N PRO A 45 -4.52 23.90 4.64
CA PRO A 45 -3.94 24.77 3.61
C PRO A 45 -3.03 23.96 2.68
N VAL A 46 -2.98 24.34 1.40
CA VAL A 46 -2.05 23.71 0.43
C VAL A 46 -0.71 24.43 0.50
N VAL A 47 0.36 23.70 0.76
CA VAL A 47 1.73 24.18 0.63
C VAL A 47 2.25 23.75 -0.74
N GLN A 48 2.55 24.73 -1.59
CA GLN A 48 3.00 24.48 -2.96
C GLN A 48 4.44 23.99 -2.97
N ASN A 49 4.75 22.98 -3.80
CA ASN A 49 6.06 22.36 -3.96
C ASN A 49 6.68 21.87 -2.63
N ALA A 50 5.85 21.43 -1.68
CA ALA A 50 6.33 20.86 -0.43
C ALA A 50 6.99 19.49 -0.65
N ALA A 51 7.88 19.10 0.28
CA ALA A 51 8.38 17.73 0.37
C ALA A 51 7.20 16.76 0.54
N TRP A 52 7.29 15.59 -0.06
CA TRP A 52 6.22 14.60 -0.01
C TRP A 52 6.24 13.87 1.34
N GLU A 53 5.10 13.84 2.04
CA GLU A 53 5.01 13.26 3.39
C GLU A 53 4.14 12.02 3.48
N CYS A 54 3.40 11.65 2.42
CA CYS A 54 2.52 10.50 2.49
C CYS A 54 3.34 9.18 2.57
N GLY A 55 3.62 8.67 3.76
CA GLY A 55 4.37 7.43 3.95
C GLY A 55 5.13 7.44 5.27
N THR A 56 5.51 6.27 5.75
CA THR A 56 6.21 6.11 7.05
C THR A 56 7.72 6.19 6.94
N ASP A 57 8.26 5.91 5.76
CA ASP A 57 9.70 5.89 5.46
C ASP A 57 9.96 6.38 4.03
N GLU A 58 11.22 6.59 3.67
CA GLU A 58 11.62 7.12 2.36
C GLU A 58 11.13 6.26 1.18
N PHE A 59 11.11 4.93 1.35
CA PHE A 59 10.66 4.03 0.30
C PHE A 59 9.15 4.16 0.05
N THR A 60 8.35 4.07 1.12
CA THR A 60 6.89 4.20 1.04
C THR A 60 6.46 5.60 0.59
N LYS A 61 7.18 6.65 1.00
CA LYS A 61 7.00 8.02 0.49
C LYS A 61 7.26 8.11 -1.01
N SER A 62 8.36 7.54 -1.51
CA SER A 62 8.66 7.56 -2.95
C SER A 62 7.61 6.82 -3.77
N VAL A 63 7.16 5.64 -3.32
CA VAL A 63 6.15 4.85 -4.01
C VAL A 63 4.80 5.59 -4.08
N SER A 64 4.35 6.15 -2.96
CA SER A 64 3.07 6.86 -2.91
C SER A 64 3.10 8.19 -3.68
N GLU A 65 4.25 8.88 -3.71
CA GLU A 65 4.42 10.07 -4.55
C GLU A 65 4.32 9.71 -6.03
N GLY A 66 4.97 8.61 -6.43
CA GLY A 66 4.91 8.08 -7.79
C GLY A 66 3.50 7.78 -8.28
N GLU A 67 2.68 7.16 -7.43
CA GLU A 67 1.25 6.91 -7.71
C GLU A 67 0.50 8.22 -8.03
N ILE A 68 0.69 9.27 -7.22
CA ILE A 68 -0.01 10.55 -7.39
C ILE A 68 0.55 11.35 -8.58
N LEU A 69 1.86 11.35 -8.77
CA LEU A 69 2.49 12.00 -9.93
C LEU A 69 2.09 11.33 -11.25
N SER A 70 1.88 10.01 -11.25
CA SER A 70 1.43 9.26 -12.42
C SER A 70 -0.06 9.54 -12.74
N LYS A 71 -0.94 9.52 -11.74
CA LYS A 71 -2.39 9.58 -11.96
C LYS A 71 -2.99 10.98 -11.92
N CYS A 72 -2.48 11.87 -11.08
CA CYS A 72 -3.01 13.22 -10.90
C CYS A 72 -1.96 14.24 -10.43
N PRO A 73 -0.91 14.53 -11.23
CA PRO A 73 0.21 15.37 -10.79
C PRO A 73 -0.21 16.78 -10.36
N LYS A 74 -1.28 17.33 -10.96
CA LYS A 74 -1.84 18.64 -10.58
C LYS A 74 -2.44 18.69 -9.17
N LEU A 75 -2.71 17.53 -8.58
CA LEU A 75 -3.25 17.39 -7.23
C LEU A 75 -2.19 16.96 -6.22
N ARG A 76 -0.92 16.81 -6.61
CA ARG A 76 0.17 16.39 -5.70
C ARG A 76 0.14 17.17 -4.39
N ASP A 77 0.28 18.49 -4.44
CA ASP A 77 0.34 19.32 -3.23
C ASP A 77 -0.97 19.32 -2.45
N HIS A 78 -2.10 19.14 -3.15
CA HIS A 78 -3.42 19.03 -2.54
C HIS A 78 -3.56 17.73 -1.74
N MET A 79 -3.11 16.61 -2.29
CA MET A 79 -3.11 15.30 -1.63
C MET A 79 -2.10 15.28 -0.47
N ASN A 80 -0.91 15.82 -0.71
CA ASN A 80 0.14 15.94 0.32
C ASN A 80 -0.31 16.76 1.54
N SER A 81 -1.14 17.80 1.33
CA SER A 81 -1.70 18.57 2.45
C SER A 81 -2.57 17.74 3.39
N CYS A 82 -3.18 16.65 2.90
CA CYS A 82 -3.90 15.71 3.75
C CYS A 82 -2.96 14.86 4.59
N CYS A 83 -1.81 14.45 4.04
CA CYS A 83 -0.80 13.66 4.75
C CYS A 83 -0.15 14.47 5.86
N TYR A 84 0.29 15.70 5.57
CA TYR A 84 0.75 16.63 6.61
C TYR A 84 -0.25 16.77 7.77
N GLN A 85 -1.54 16.90 7.47
CA GLN A 85 -2.55 17.06 8.52
C GLN A 85 -2.81 15.75 9.30
N HIS A 86 -2.64 14.59 8.65
CA HIS A 86 -2.77 13.27 9.26
C HIS A 86 -1.60 12.98 10.19
N ASP A 87 -0.37 13.23 9.76
CA ASP A 87 0.83 13.09 10.58
C ASP A 87 0.75 13.99 11.83
N ASN A 88 0.37 15.26 11.66
CA ASN A 88 0.14 16.15 12.82
C ASN A 88 -0.97 15.66 13.76
N CYS A 89 -2.00 14.99 13.24
CA CYS A 89 -3.07 14.41 14.05
C CYS A 89 -2.57 13.19 14.84
N TYR A 90 -1.71 12.40 14.22
CA TYR A 90 -1.00 11.27 14.80
C TYR A 90 -0.03 11.75 15.90
N ASP A 91 0.80 12.76 15.64
CA ASP A 91 1.69 13.36 16.65
C ASP A 91 0.91 13.90 17.86
N ALA A 92 -0.24 14.53 17.59
CA ALA A 92 -1.14 15.04 18.62
C ALA A 92 -1.92 13.93 19.36
N GLN A 93 -1.78 12.66 18.95
CA GLN A 93 -2.45 11.52 19.54
C GLN A 93 -3.98 11.72 19.66
N SER A 94 -4.59 12.29 18.61
CA SER A 94 -6.02 12.66 18.62
C SER A 94 -6.98 11.47 18.43
N GLY A 95 -6.47 10.24 18.50
CA GLY A 95 -7.17 8.99 18.24
C GLY A 95 -7.06 8.56 16.79
N GLN A 96 -6.45 7.39 16.55
CA GLN A 96 -6.18 6.85 15.21
C GLN A 96 -7.41 6.92 14.29
N LYS A 97 -8.55 6.36 14.74
CA LYS A 97 -9.78 6.35 13.94
C LYS A 97 -10.22 7.76 13.51
N PHE A 98 -10.11 8.74 14.41
CA PHE A 98 -10.49 10.11 14.12
C PHE A 98 -9.53 10.74 13.09
N CYS A 99 -8.23 10.49 13.23
CA CYS A 99 -7.22 10.94 12.28
C CYS A 99 -7.44 10.31 10.90
N ASP A 100 -7.65 9.00 10.83
CA ASP A 100 -7.89 8.27 9.58
C ASP A 100 -9.18 8.72 8.89
N ASP A 101 -10.28 8.86 9.63
CA ASP A 101 -11.54 9.36 9.08
C ASP A 101 -11.38 10.78 8.51
N SER A 102 -10.63 11.64 9.20
CA SER A 102 -10.33 13.00 8.76
C SER A 102 -9.45 13.02 7.51
N PHE A 103 -8.44 12.15 7.47
CA PHE A 103 -7.56 11.95 6.32
C PHE A 103 -8.34 11.46 5.09
N CYS A 104 -9.14 10.39 5.25
CA CYS A 104 -10.01 9.87 4.20
C CYS A 104 -10.96 10.94 3.65
N SER A 105 -11.57 11.75 4.53
CA SER A 105 -12.44 12.85 4.10
C SER A 105 -11.66 13.93 3.34
N CYS A 106 -10.43 14.24 3.76
CA CYS A 106 -9.58 15.19 3.06
C CYS A 106 -9.25 14.70 1.65
N LEU A 107 -8.77 13.45 1.52
CA LEU A 107 -8.43 12.85 0.23
C LEU A 107 -9.63 12.80 -0.71
N GLU A 108 -10.79 12.36 -0.23
CA GLU A 108 -12.03 12.32 -1.00
C GLU A 108 -12.36 13.70 -1.61
N ARG A 109 -12.31 14.76 -0.79
CA ARG A 109 -12.66 16.12 -1.22
C ARG A 109 -11.62 16.74 -2.15
N ARG A 110 -10.34 16.50 -1.89
CA ARG A 110 -9.21 17.04 -2.70
C ARG A 110 -9.12 16.39 -4.06
N SER A 111 -9.47 15.11 -4.15
CA SER A 111 -9.33 14.30 -5.36
C SER A 111 -10.45 14.48 -6.38
N ARG A 112 -11.63 15.05 -6.01
CA ARG A 112 -12.84 15.12 -6.87
C ARG A 112 -12.66 15.66 -8.29
N SER A 113 -11.63 16.47 -8.53
CA SER A 113 -11.33 17.00 -9.87
C SER A 113 -10.58 16.01 -10.78
N SER A 114 -10.15 14.85 -10.26
CA SER A 114 -9.49 13.78 -10.99
C SER A 114 -10.16 12.45 -10.69
N LYS A 115 -10.74 11.81 -11.72
CA LYS A 115 -11.41 10.51 -11.58
C LYS A 115 -10.49 9.43 -11.02
N SER A 116 -9.27 9.32 -11.54
CA SER A 116 -8.29 8.31 -11.10
C SER A 116 -7.94 8.45 -9.62
N CYS A 117 -7.64 9.67 -9.17
CA CYS A 117 -7.31 9.88 -7.77
C CYS A 117 -8.52 9.84 -6.85
N HIS A 118 -9.72 10.17 -7.35
CA HIS A 118 -10.94 10.14 -6.56
C HIS A 118 -11.49 8.72 -6.37
N ASP A 119 -11.53 7.95 -7.45
CA ASP A 119 -12.14 6.62 -7.46
C ASP A 119 -11.13 5.51 -7.08
N GLU A 120 -9.81 5.77 -7.18
CA GLU A 120 -8.77 4.77 -6.93
C GLU A 120 -7.78 5.19 -5.83
N SER A 121 -6.97 6.23 -6.05
CA SER A 121 -5.85 6.54 -5.14
C SER A 121 -6.31 7.01 -3.76
N ALA A 122 -7.36 7.85 -3.68
CA ALA A 122 -7.89 8.30 -2.40
C ALA A 122 -8.49 7.15 -1.56
N PRO A 123 -9.34 6.26 -2.13
CA PRO A 123 -9.78 5.05 -1.44
C PRO A 123 -8.62 4.14 -1.02
N LEU A 124 -7.64 3.93 -1.89
CA LEU A 124 -6.46 3.09 -1.60
C LEU A 124 -5.69 3.63 -0.39
N PHE A 125 -5.33 4.91 -0.39
CA PHE A 125 -4.58 5.52 0.72
C PHE A 125 -5.40 5.51 2.02
N CYS A 126 -6.71 5.78 1.93
CA CYS A 126 -7.62 5.67 3.08
C CYS A 126 -7.65 4.26 3.67
N GLU A 127 -7.69 3.22 2.82
CA GLU A 127 -7.69 1.82 3.26
C GLU A 127 -6.35 1.41 3.88
N LEU A 128 -5.24 1.87 3.31
CA LEU A 128 -3.91 1.58 3.82
C LEU A 128 -3.70 2.11 5.24
N VAL A 129 -4.06 3.37 5.53
CA VAL A 129 -3.87 3.91 6.89
C VAL A 129 -4.79 3.24 7.91
N ARG A 130 -6.00 2.83 7.51
CA ARG A 130 -6.92 2.12 8.40
C ARG A 130 -6.49 0.68 8.68
N THR A 131 -5.86 0.04 7.72
CA THR A 131 -5.43 -1.36 7.82
C THR A 131 -4.06 -1.49 8.51
N PHE A 132 -3.13 -0.59 8.20
CA PHE A 132 -1.72 -0.72 8.60
C PHE A 132 -1.20 0.47 9.44
N GLY A 133 -2.02 1.48 9.70
CA GLY A 133 -1.57 2.71 10.36
C GLY A 133 -1.44 2.63 11.88
N GLU A 134 -1.72 1.48 12.53
CA GLU A 134 -1.68 1.38 13.99
C GLU A 134 -0.25 1.58 14.53
N ASP A 135 0.73 0.91 13.93
CA ASP A 135 2.13 1.03 14.36
C ASP A 135 2.66 2.44 14.14
N ALA A 136 2.33 3.06 13.00
CA ALA A 136 2.67 4.46 12.72
C ALA A 136 2.04 5.41 13.75
N TYR A 137 0.77 5.19 14.13
CA TYR A 137 0.08 5.99 15.15
C TYR A 137 0.71 5.84 16.53
N ARG A 138 1.14 4.62 16.90
CA ARG A 138 1.82 4.37 18.19
C ARG A 138 3.22 4.98 18.19
N ALA A 139 3.94 4.86 17.08
CA ALA A 139 5.30 5.38 16.92
C ALA A 139 5.36 6.92 16.94
N SER A 140 4.29 7.61 16.52
CA SER A 140 4.20 9.07 16.58
C SER A 140 3.94 9.63 17.98
N ALA A 141 3.71 8.77 18.98
CA ALA A 141 3.48 9.23 20.34
C ALA A 141 4.73 9.92 20.92
N PRO A 142 4.61 11.05 21.65
CA PRO A 142 5.76 11.79 22.18
C PRO A 142 6.73 11.01 23.10
N ASN A 143 6.28 9.87 23.64
CA ASN A 143 7.07 8.98 24.50
C ASN A 143 7.11 7.54 23.95
N ALA A 144 6.99 7.35 22.64
CA ALA A 144 7.13 6.04 22.04
C ALA A 144 8.54 5.50 22.32
N THR A 145 8.64 4.45 23.15
CA THR A 145 9.89 3.72 23.33
C THR A 145 10.10 2.86 22.10
N THR A 146 11.14 3.16 21.32
CA THR A 146 11.57 2.31 20.21
C THR A 146 12.09 1.00 20.80
N THR A 147 11.25 -0.03 20.82
CA THR A 147 11.76 -1.38 20.98
C THR A 147 12.40 -1.71 19.65
N GLU A 148 13.72 -1.54 19.55
CA GLU A 148 14.50 -2.09 18.44
C GLU A 148 14.42 -3.62 18.51
N GLU A 149 13.32 -4.20 18.02
CA GLU A 149 13.38 -5.55 17.49
C GLU A 149 14.01 -5.44 16.11
N SER A 150 15.35 -5.46 16.10
CA SER A 150 16.09 -5.89 14.93
C SER A 150 15.72 -7.36 14.68
N ILE A 151 14.65 -7.61 13.93
CA ILE A 151 14.49 -8.90 13.28
C ILE A 151 15.56 -8.89 12.19
N VAL A 152 16.73 -9.46 12.54
CA VAL A 152 17.70 -9.90 11.54
C VAL A 152 16.98 -10.99 10.76
N GLU A 153 16.41 -10.62 9.61
CA GLU A 153 15.97 -11.59 8.62
C GLU A 153 17.25 -12.24 8.07
N THR A 154 17.66 -13.35 8.68
CA THR A 154 18.66 -14.23 8.07
C THR A 154 17.97 -14.89 6.89
N ASP A 155 18.28 -14.39 5.70
CA ASP A 155 17.95 -15.01 4.42
C ASP A 155 18.73 -16.32 4.30
N ASP A 156 18.14 -17.41 4.79
CA ASP A 156 18.61 -18.79 4.57
C ASP A 156 18.33 -19.22 3.11
N TYR A 157 18.92 -18.51 2.14
CA TYR A 157 18.94 -18.92 0.74
C TYR A 157 20.28 -19.62 0.45
N ASP A 158 20.29 -20.94 0.63
CA ASP A 158 21.43 -21.82 0.29
C ASP A 158 21.64 -21.94 -1.22
N TYR A 159 22.40 -20.99 -1.78
CA TYR A 159 22.85 -20.96 -3.18
C TYR A 159 23.79 -22.13 -3.54
N GLU A 160 24.50 -22.70 -2.56
CA GLU A 160 25.50 -23.77 -2.77
C GLU A 160 24.84 -25.09 -3.20
N SER A 161 23.63 -25.37 -2.71
CA SER A 161 22.88 -26.59 -3.07
C SER A 161 22.51 -26.66 -4.56
N HIS A 162 22.17 -25.54 -5.18
CA HIS A 162 21.73 -25.46 -6.57
C HIS A 162 22.91 -25.59 -7.55
N VAL A 163 24.07 -25.04 -7.20
CA VAL A 163 25.28 -25.14 -8.04
C VAL A 163 25.81 -26.59 -8.07
N LYS A 164 25.71 -27.33 -6.96
CA LYS A 164 26.09 -28.76 -6.93
C LYS A 164 25.23 -29.63 -7.85
N GLN A 165 23.93 -29.34 -7.99
CA GLN A 165 23.06 -30.10 -8.89
C GLN A 165 23.37 -29.84 -10.38
N LEU A 166 23.75 -28.61 -10.74
CA LEU A 166 24.15 -28.27 -12.11
C LEU A 166 25.47 -28.94 -12.51
N ASN A 167 26.43 -29.00 -11.59
CA ASN A 167 27.72 -29.65 -11.82
C ASN A 167 27.60 -31.17 -11.95
N ASN A 168 26.67 -31.79 -11.20
CA ASN A 168 26.43 -33.24 -11.29
C ASN A 168 25.69 -33.65 -12.58
N SER A 169 24.94 -32.72 -13.18
CA SER A 169 24.21 -32.95 -14.44
C SER A 169 25.10 -32.87 -15.69
N THR A 170 26.28 -32.27 -15.56
CA THR A 170 27.21 -32.06 -16.69
C THR A 170 28.19 -33.25 -16.89
N SER A 171 28.27 -34.18 -15.93
CA SER A 171 29.20 -35.33 -15.99
C SER A 171 28.60 -36.63 -16.56
N SER A 172 27.34 -36.64 -17.02
CA SER A 172 26.68 -37.84 -17.58
C SER A 172 26.51 -37.80 -19.11
N SER A 173 27.15 -36.87 -19.81
CA SER A 173 27.24 -36.87 -21.27
C SER A 173 28.70 -37.06 -21.70
N GLY A 174 29.19 -38.29 -21.52
CA GLY A 174 30.48 -38.77 -22.02
C GLY A 174 30.32 -40.22 -22.44
#